data_AF-A0A3Q1HNI6-F1
#
_entry.id   AF-A0A3Q1HNI6-F1
#
_cell.length_a   1.000
_cell.length_b   1.000
_cell.length_c   1.000
_cell.angle_alpha   90.00
_cell.angle_beta   90.00
_cell.angle_gamma   90.00
#
_symmetry.space_group_name_H-M   'P 1'
#
loop_
_entity.id
_entity.type
_entity.pdbx_description
1 polymer ?
#
loop_
_entity_poly.entity_id
_entity_poly.type
_entity_poly.pdbx_seq_one_letter_code
_entity_poly.pdbx_strand_id
1 'polypeptide(L)'
;MADFGEILRSIGEFGLFQQLILFALCFPNFFQSFIMASFLFIQSDPERRCNTDWILRTDPNLTTDEQLNLTLPREEDGTFSKCRMFVPVDWNISDIREYGLNETTLCQNGWEYYNTMYTATIVTDVSGKWTNSVFVAGALVGSLLLGPFAESFGRKRAIQIPAVISPIFIVTTAFCPNVYLYLASQFMVGFGSGAYLVNSIILCMYYKSWGACLTQLCAAIGQCIVAGVIYAVRNWRLAQLITAAPFVVIVFYMWFIPESARWLLSRGRTEEAKQLIVKVAAVNKCTVPDSLCLYVYACYIMSVSFLCLFVFKHRFSLNLSMFGLYFNIENIGLNIFLTQLLFGAIEIPAHVLCIWLLEVLGRKILLTTTLLSGGLFSMLILFFYLSFFSGYGMSATSLAELFPTSVRRTELPDSTEEAVNKR
;
A
#
# COMPACT_ATOMS: atom_id res chain seq x y z
N MET A 1 46.20 -5.40 -3.88
CA MET A 1 44.83 -5.20 -4.40
C MET A 1 44.19 -4.14 -3.53
N ALA A 2 43.87 -2.98 -4.07
CA ALA A 2 43.11 -2.00 -3.32
C ALA A 2 41.64 -2.46 -3.30
N ASP A 3 41.07 -2.68 -2.13
CA ASP A 3 39.63 -2.90 -2.02
C ASP A 3 38.91 -1.63 -2.51
N PHE A 4 37.77 -1.76 -3.18
CA PHE A 4 37.01 -0.61 -3.65
C PHE A 4 36.64 0.35 -2.48
N GLY A 5 36.61 -0.17 -1.24
CA GLY A 5 36.53 0.63 -0.02
C GLY A 5 37.69 1.62 0.18
N GLU A 6 38.93 1.28 -0.20
CA GLU A 6 40.09 2.19 -0.13
C GLU A 6 40.01 3.31 -1.17
N ILE A 7 39.41 3.03 -2.33
CA ILE A 7 39.12 4.02 -3.35
C ILE A 7 38.06 5.03 -2.84
N LEU A 8 37.00 4.55 -2.19
CA LEU A 8 36.02 5.43 -1.57
C LEU A 8 36.61 6.28 -0.42
N ARG A 9 37.53 5.71 0.36
CA ARG A 9 38.25 6.44 1.42
C ARG A 9 39.13 7.55 0.87
N SER A 10 39.85 7.29 -0.22
CA SER A 10 40.74 8.27 -0.86
C SER A 10 40.00 9.38 -1.60
N ILE A 11 38.75 9.16 -2.02
CA ILE A 11 37.89 10.17 -2.68
C ILE A 11 37.11 11.04 -1.65
N GLY A 12 37.32 10.80 -0.35
CA GLY A 12 36.57 11.39 0.76
C GLY A 12 35.38 10.49 1.12
N GLU A 13 35.40 9.93 2.33
CA GLU A 13 34.44 8.91 2.81
C GLU A 13 32.95 9.34 2.75
N PHE A 14 32.66 10.65 2.60
CA PHE A 14 31.32 11.20 2.38
C PHE A 14 31.33 12.66 1.88
N GLY A 15 31.92 12.92 0.71
CA GLY A 15 32.00 14.26 0.12
C GLY A 15 30.65 14.79 -0.44
N LEU A 16 30.63 16.08 -0.81
CA LEU A 16 29.44 16.80 -1.30
C LEU A 16 28.73 16.07 -2.44
N PHE A 17 29.47 15.46 -3.36
CA PHE A 17 28.89 14.73 -4.49
C PHE A 17 28.02 13.53 -4.03
N GLN A 18 28.52 12.77 -3.05
CA GLN A 18 27.82 11.59 -2.53
C GLN A 18 26.58 12.00 -1.73
N GLN A 19 26.68 13.10 -0.97
CA GLN A 19 25.54 13.72 -0.28
C GLN A 19 24.46 14.14 -1.26
N LEU A 20 24.81 14.90 -2.30
CA LEU A 20 23.86 15.39 -3.30
C LEU A 20 23.14 14.25 -4.02
N ILE A 21 23.87 13.21 -4.44
CA ILE A 21 23.25 12.04 -5.08
C ILE A 21 22.34 11.31 -4.10
N LEU A 22 22.76 11.12 -2.85
CA LEU A 22 21.96 10.45 -1.85
C LEU A 22 20.64 11.19 -1.62
N PHE A 23 20.67 12.52 -1.46
CA PHE A 23 19.46 13.33 -1.34
C PHE A 23 18.59 13.27 -2.61
N ALA A 24 19.20 13.35 -3.79
CA ALA A 24 18.48 13.26 -5.06
C ALA A 24 17.76 11.92 -5.27
N LEU A 25 18.31 10.82 -4.73
CA LEU A 25 17.71 9.48 -4.73
C LEU A 25 16.66 9.30 -3.64
N CYS A 26 16.77 10.01 -2.52
CA CYS A 26 15.77 9.95 -1.44
C CYS A 26 14.53 10.81 -1.75
N PHE A 27 14.69 11.91 -2.48
CA PHE A 27 13.61 12.86 -2.78
C PHE A 27 12.37 12.24 -3.46
N PRO A 28 12.48 11.30 -4.42
CA PRO A 28 11.29 10.68 -5.01
C PRO A 28 10.58 9.72 -4.06
N ASN A 29 11.30 9.10 -3.12
CA ASN A 29 10.71 8.24 -2.09
C ASN A 29 9.78 9.04 -1.15
N PHE A 30 10.05 10.34 -0.95
CA PHE A 30 9.13 11.25 -0.26
C PHE A 30 7.78 11.37 -0.98
N PHE A 31 7.80 11.53 -2.30
CA PHE A 31 6.57 11.63 -3.10
C PHE A 31 5.91 10.28 -3.36
N GLN A 32 6.63 9.18 -3.21
CA GLN A 32 6.08 7.83 -3.34
C GLN A 32 4.93 7.58 -2.35
N SER A 33 4.99 8.20 -1.18
CA SER A 33 3.93 8.13 -0.17
C SER A 33 2.60 8.75 -0.62
N PHE A 34 2.63 9.72 -1.54
CA PHE A 34 1.42 10.34 -2.10
C PHE A 34 0.66 9.36 -3.00
N ILE A 35 1.37 8.43 -3.65
CA ILE A 35 0.75 7.37 -4.47
C ILE A 35 -0.06 6.43 -3.59
N MET A 36 0.50 6.02 -2.43
CA MET A 36 -0.21 5.14 -1.49
C MET A 36 -1.46 5.80 -0.90
N ALA A 37 -1.40 7.11 -0.72
CA ALA A 37 -2.49 7.90 -0.16
C ALA A 37 -3.73 7.98 -1.05
N SER A 38 -3.52 7.75 -2.35
CA SER A 38 -4.59 7.61 -3.32
C SER A 38 -5.53 6.45 -2.98
N PHE A 39 -5.01 5.38 -2.35
CA PHE A 39 -5.81 4.24 -1.92
C PHE A 39 -6.76 4.58 -0.79
N LEU A 40 -6.36 5.48 0.11
CA LEU A 40 -7.19 5.90 1.25
C LEU A 40 -8.52 6.54 0.80
N PHE A 41 -8.51 7.29 -0.31
CA PHE A 41 -9.73 7.87 -0.89
C PHE A 41 -10.69 6.84 -1.48
N ILE A 42 -10.19 5.66 -1.83
CA ILE A 42 -10.93 4.65 -2.61
C ILE A 42 -11.41 3.53 -1.70
N GLN A 43 -10.76 3.35 -0.55
CA GLN A 43 -11.10 2.35 0.45
C GLN A 43 -12.22 2.80 1.39
N SER A 44 -12.47 4.11 1.53
CA SER A 44 -13.60 4.61 2.31
C SER A 44 -14.92 4.17 1.66
N ASP A 45 -15.63 3.20 2.24
CA ASP A 45 -16.99 2.80 1.83
C ASP A 45 -17.94 3.93 2.21
N PRO A 46 -18.42 4.72 1.24
CA PRO A 46 -19.28 5.86 1.54
C PRO A 46 -20.63 5.38 2.07
N GLU A 47 -21.25 6.17 2.95
CA GLU A 47 -22.65 5.95 3.29
C GLU A 47 -23.50 6.11 2.02
N ARG A 48 -24.28 5.06 1.73
CA ARG A 48 -25.10 4.95 0.53
C ARG A 48 -26.45 4.36 0.88
N ARG A 49 -27.44 4.74 0.07
CA ARG A 49 -28.80 4.21 0.09
C ARG A 49 -29.25 3.93 -1.33
N CYS A 50 -30.28 3.09 -1.51
CA CYS A 50 -30.89 2.94 -2.82
C CYS A 50 -31.52 4.26 -3.27
N ASN A 51 -31.46 4.58 -4.57
CA ASN A 51 -32.32 5.60 -5.13
C ASN A 51 -33.78 5.09 -5.10
N THR A 52 -34.63 5.80 -4.37
CA THR A 52 -36.06 5.47 -4.21
C THR A 52 -36.99 6.57 -4.75
N ASP A 53 -36.53 7.33 -5.76
CA ASP A 53 -37.29 8.44 -6.37
C ASP A 53 -38.59 7.99 -7.06
N TRP A 54 -38.81 6.69 -7.20
CA TRP A 54 -40.04 6.13 -7.74
C TRP A 54 -41.27 6.58 -6.93
N ILE A 55 -41.13 6.76 -5.61
CA ILE A 55 -42.25 7.17 -4.74
C ILE A 55 -42.65 8.63 -4.92
N LEU A 56 -41.73 9.48 -5.39
CA LEU A 56 -42.00 10.90 -5.70
C LEU A 56 -42.92 11.07 -6.91
N ARG A 57 -43.10 10.02 -7.72
CA ARG A 57 -44.11 10.01 -8.80
C ARG A 57 -45.54 9.95 -8.25
N THR A 58 -45.72 9.32 -7.09
CA THR A 58 -47.01 9.16 -6.42
C THR A 58 -47.34 10.39 -5.58
N ASP A 59 -46.37 10.95 -4.87
CA ASP A 59 -46.51 12.21 -4.14
C ASP A 59 -45.22 13.03 -4.19
N PRO A 60 -45.20 14.15 -4.93
CA PRO A 60 -44.01 14.98 -5.11
C PRO A 60 -43.68 15.86 -3.89
N ASN A 61 -44.57 15.98 -2.91
CA ASN A 61 -44.40 16.86 -1.74
C ASN A 61 -43.87 16.13 -0.50
N LEU A 62 -43.43 14.88 -0.64
CA LEU A 62 -42.91 14.09 0.47
C LEU A 62 -41.62 14.68 1.05
N THR A 63 -41.51 14.65 2.39
CA THR A 63 -40.26 15.01 3.06
C THR A 63 -39.22 13.89 2.88
N THR A 64 -37.93 14.24 2.85
CA THR A 64 -36.85 13.26 2.63
C THR A 64 -36.83 12.17 3.72
N ASP A 65 -37.07 12.54 4.98
CA ASP A 65 -37.09 11.55 6.08
C ASP A 65 -38.26 10.58 5.97
N GLU A 66 -39.42 11.07 5.54
CA GLU A 66 -40.60 10.23 5.33
C GLU A 66 -40.44 9.31 4.12
N GLN A 67 -39.86 9.82 3.03
CA GLN A 67 -39.49 9.02 1.86
C GLN A 67 -38.59 7.85 2.26
N LEU A 68 -37.55 8.10 3.05
CA LEU A 68 -36.60 7.07 3.48
C LEU A 68 -37.28 6.03 4.38
N ASN A 69 -38.13 6.47 5.31
CA ASN A 69 -38.79 5.56 6.25
C ASN A 69 -39.81 4.63 5.58
N LEU A 70 -40.43 5.07 4.47
CA LEU A 70 -41.37 4.26 3.70
C LEU A 70 -40.70 3.34 2.69
N THR A 71 -39.51 3.70 2.17
CA THR A 71 -38.89 3.02 1.02
C THR A 71 -37.67 2.17 1.37
N LEU A 72 -37.04 2.39 2.53
CA LEU A 72 -35.86 1.63 2.96
C LEU A 72 -36.16 0.79 4.21
N PRO A 73 -35.79 -0.51 4.22
CA PRO A 73 -35.88 -1.33 5.40
C PRO A 73 -34.84 -0.90 6.45
N ARG A 74 -35.13 -1.14 7.72
CA ARG A 74 -34.18 -0.94 8.83
C ARG A 74 -33.46 -2.25 9.17
N GLU A 75 -32.17 -2.14 9.46
CA GLU A 75 -31.33 -3.23 9.97
C GLU A 75 -31.51 -3.38 11.50
N GLU A 76 -30.96 -4.47 12.06
CA GLU A 76 -31.06 -4.78 13.50
C GLU A 76 -30.51 -3.66 14.40
N ASP A 77 -29.54 -2.91 13.89
CA ASP A 77 -28.91 -1.76 14.57
C ASP A 77 -29.78 -0.48 14.50
N GLY A 78 -30.95 -0.52 13.86
CA GLY A 78 -31.87 0.61 13.71
C GLY A 78 -31.54 1.58 12.58
N THR A 79 -30.41 1.39 11.89
CA THR A 79 -30.01 2.14 10.69
C THR A 79 -30.75 1.65 9.45
N PHE A 80 -30.88 2.50 8.43
CA PHE A 80 -31.42 2.09 7.14
C PHE A 80 -30.47 1.11 6.44
N SER A 81 -31.03 0.12 5.75
CA SER A 81 -30.21 -0.85 5.03
C SER A 81 -29.49 -0.16 3.87
N LYS A 82 -28.18 -0.37 3.81
CA LYS A 82 -27.33 0.24 2.79
C LYS A 82 -27.55 -0.34 1.40
N CYS A 83 -28.07 -1.58 1.30
CA CYS A 83 -28.06 -2.36 0.07
C CYS A 83 -29.43 -2.80 -0.47
N ARG A 84 -30.48 -2.60 0.33
CA ARG A 84 -31.83 -3.11 0.05
C ARG A 84 -32.85 -1.98 0.09
N MET A 85 -33.87 -2.10 -0.75
CA MET A 85 -35.05 -1.24 -0.75
C MET A 85 -36.31 -2.08 -0.77
N PHE A 86 -37.44 -1.50 -0.38
CA PHE A 86 -38.73 -2.11 -0.62
C PHE A 86 -39.05 -2.12 -2.12
N VAL A 87 -39.76 -3.17 -2.56
CA VAL A 87 -40.19 -3.30 -3.96
C VAL A 87 -41.09 -2.13 -4.35
N PRO A 88 -40.85 -1.48 -5.52
CA PRO A 88 -41.74 -0.44 -6.02
C PRO A 88 -43.16 -0.98 -6.25
N VAL A 89 -44.17 -0.28 -5.74
CA VAL A 89 -45.59 -0.62 -5.93
C VAL A 89 -46.36 0.58 -6.46
N ASP A 90 -47.37 0.35 -7.29
CA ASP A 90 -48.25 1.39 -7.84
C ASP A 90 -49.43 1.73 -6.90
N TRP A 91 -49.17 1.79 -5.58
CA TRP A 91 -50.18 2.09 -4.56
C TRP A 91 -50.22 3.58 -4.24
N ASN A 92 -51.35 4.07 -3.72
CA ASN A 92 -51.42 5.44 -3.20
C ASN A 92 -50.62 5.56 -1.88
N ILE A 93 -50.14 6.77 -1.59
CA ILE A 93 -49.36 7.05 -0.37
C ILE A 93 -50.13 6.67 0.91
N SER A 94 -51.46 6.82 0.91
CA SER A 94 -52.35 6.45 2.03
C SER A 94 -52.26 4.96 2.34
N ASP A 95 -52.27 4.13 1.30
CA ASP A 95 -52.35 2.68 1.41
C ASP A 95 -50.97 2.14 1.82
N ILE A 96 -49.89 2.77 1.33
CA ILE A 96 -48.52 2.46 1.76
C ILE A 96 -48.34 2.78 3.25
N ARG A 97 -48.91 3.89 3.77
CA ARG A 97 -48.86 4.23 5.20
C ARG A 97 -49.67 3.26 6.06
N GLU A 98 -50.78 2.76 5.55
CA GLU A 98 -51.69 1.87 6.30
C GLU A 98 -51.20 0.42 6.33
N TYR A 99 -50.79 -0.12 5.18
CA TYR A 99 -50.43 -1.53 5.04
C TYR A 99 -48.93 -1.80 5.13
N GLY A 100 -48.09 -0.80 4.88
CA GLY A 100 -46.63 -0.95 4.83
C GLY A 100 -46.14 -1.80 3.65
N LEU A 101 -44.82 -1.78 3.42
CA LEU A 101 -44.17 -2.62 2.41
C LEU A 101 -43.39 -3.74 3.11
N ASN A 102 -43.56 -4.98 2.66
CA ASN A 102 -42.94 -6.16 3.29
C ASN A 102 -41.88 -6.82 2.40
N GLU A 103 -41.99 -6.71 1.08
CA GLU A 103 -41.03 -7.33 0.16
C GLU A 103 -39.83 -6.42 -0.08
N THR A 104 -38.63 -6.97 0.10
CA THR A 104 -37.36 -6.25 -0.10
C THR A 104 -36.63 -6.80 -1.32
N THR A 105 -35.99 -5.91 -2.07
CA THR A 105 -35.14 -6.24 -3.23
C THR A 105 -33.82 -5.47 -3.20
N LEU A 106 -32.87 -5.88 -4.03
CA LEU A 106 -31.64 -5.11 -4.29
C LEU A 106 -31.98 -3.82 -5.03
N CYS A 107 -31.18 -2.76 -4.83
CA CYS A 107 -31.43 -1.48 -5.46
C CYS A 107 -31.48 -1.58 -6.99
N GLN A 108 -32.60 -1.13 -7.56
CA GLN A 108 -32.83 -1.21 -9.01
C GLN A 108 -32.39 0.05 -9.75
N ASN A 109 -32.59 1.22 -9.15
CA ASN A 109 -32.35 2.53 -9.79
C ASN A 109 -30.99 3.15 -9.41
N GLY A 110 -30.03 2.32 -8.98
CA GLY A 110 -28.71 2.77 -8.54
C GLY A 110 -28.70 3.27 -7.09
N TRP A 111 -27.56 3.86 -6.73
CA TRP A 111 -27.25 4.31 -5.36
C TRP A 111 -27.28 5.83 -5.29
N GLU A 112 -27.84 6.34 -4.20
CA GLU A 112 -27.68 7.72 -3.78
C GLU A 112 -26.69 7.75 -2.61
N TYR A 113 -25.64 8.56 -2.72
CA TYR A 113 -24.64 8.70 -1.68
C TYR A 113 -24.93 9.95 -0.88
N TYR A 114 -24.91 9.83 0.45
CA TYR A 114 -25.15 10.95 1.35
C TYR A 114 -24.01 11.02 2.36
N ASN A 115 -23.77 12.23 2.89
CA ASN A 115 -22.72 12.48 3.87
C ASN A 115 -21.31 12.02 3.41
N THR A 116 -21.05 12.01 2.10
CA THR A 116 -19.75 11.62 1.58
C THR A 116 -18.77 12.78 1.73
N MET A 117 -17.62 12.50 2.35
CA MET A 117 -16.50 13.45 2.40
C MET A 117 -15.95 13.79 1.01
N TYR A 118 -16.27 12.96 0.01
CA TYR A 118 -15.77 13.01 -1.36
C TYR A 118 -16.87 12.74 -2.39
N THR A 119 -16.69 13.20 -3.62
CA THR A 119 -17.58 12.88 -4.74
C THR A 119 -17.44 11.40 -5.12
N ALA A 120 -18.43 10.59 -4.78
CA ALA A 120 -18.48 9.17 -5.14
C ALA A 120 -18.45 9.01 -6.67
N THR A 121 -17.65 8.07 -7.16
CA THR A 121 -17.57 7.76 -8.60
C THR A 121 -17.61 6.25 -8.80
N ILE A 122 -17.88 5.78 -10.02
CA ILE A 122 -17.93 4.32 -10.34
C ILE A 122 -16.68 3.56 -9.86
N VAL A 123 -15.54 4.26 -9.75
CA VAL A 123 -14.28 3.73 -9.24
C VAL A 123 -14.34 3.43 -7.73
N THR A 124 -15.05 4.21 -6.92
CA THR A 124 -15.15 3.98 -5.46
C THR A 124 -15.99 2.75 -5.11
N ASP A 125 -16.96 2.37 -5.96
CA ASP A 125 -17.93 1.31 -5.64
C ASP A 125 -17.47 -0.12 -5.98
N VAL A 126 -16.81 -0.30 -7.13
CA VAL A 126 -16.45 -1.64 -7.63
C VAL A 126 -14.96 -1.95 -7.46
N SER A 127 -14.12 -0.92 -7.39
CA SER A 127 -12.66 -1.08 -7.50
C SER A 127 -11.91 -1.02 -6.17
N GLY A 128 -12.45 -0.42 -5.10
CA GLY A 128 -11.71 -0.23 -3.84
C GLY A 128 -11.14 -1.51 -3.26
N LYS A 129 -11.88 -2.62 -3.32
CA LYS A 129 -11.44 -3.93 -2.81
C LYS A 129 -10.26 -4.54 -3.59
N TRP A 130 -10.24 -4.39 -4.91
CA TRP A 130 -9.24 -5.04 -5.77
C TRP A 130 -8.03 -4.15 -6.06
N THR A 131 -8.19 -2.83 -5.93
CA THR A 131 -7.18 -1.84 -6.31
C THR A 131 -5.89 -1.99 -5.52
N ASN A 132 -5.97 -2.18 -4.20
CA ASN A 132 -4.80 -2.38 -3.34
C ASN A 132 -4.00 -3.62 -3.77
N SER A 133 -4.70 -4.74 -3.98
CA SER A 133 -4.10 -6.00 -4.42
C SER A 133 -3.43 -5.87 -5.78
N VAL A 134 -4.05 -5.16 -6.73
CA VAL A 134 -3.50 -4.91 -8.07
C VAL A 134 -2.25 -4.03 -8.01
N PHE A 135 -2.25 -2.99 -7.19
CA PHE A 135 -1.08 -2.14 -7.01
C PHE A 135 0.09 -2.91 -6.39
N VAL A 136 -0.15 -3.68 -5.33
CA VAL A 136 0.89 -4.51 -4.67
C VAL A 136 1.41 -5.58 -5.62
N ALA A 137 0.54 -6.23 -6.40
CA ALA A 137 0.94 -7.17 -7.43
C ALA A 137 1.84 -6.49 -8.47
N GLY A 138 1.48 -5.28 -8.91
CA GLY A 138 2.32 -4.45 -9.77
C GLY A 138 3.70 -4.20 -9.15
N ALA A 139 3.75 -3.75 -7.90
CA ALA A 139 5.01 -3.48 -7.19
C ALA A 139 5.89 -4.73 -7.04
N LEU A 140 5.30 -5.89 -6.80
CA LEU A 140 6.02 -7.16 -6.76
C LEU A 140 6.62 -7.50 -8.14
N VAL A 141 5.84 -7.41 -9.20
CA VAL A 141 6.31 -7.69 -10.57
C VAL A 141 7.40 -6.68 -10.97
N GLY A 142 7.23 -5.40 -10.64
CA GLY A 142 8.20 -4.34 -10.90
C GLY A 142 9.54 -4.57 -10.20
N SER A 143 9.51 -4.91 -8.92
CA SER A 143 10.72 -5.21 -8.16
C SER A 143 11.45 -6.46 -8.66
N LEU A 144 10.71 -7.52 -9.03
CA LEU A 144 11.29 -8.76 -9.56
C LEU A 144 11.89 -8.61 -10.96
N LEU A 145 11.28 -7.81 -11.83
CA LEU A 145 11.79 -7.61 -13.20
C LEU A 145 12.90 -6.56 -13.24
N LEU A 146 12.68 -5.38 -12.66
CA LEU A 146 13.63 -4.27 -12.76
C LEU A 146 14.74 -4.30 -11.70
N GLY A 147 14.67 -5.19 -10.70
CA GLY A 147 15.78 -5.43 -9.78
C GLY A 147 16.99 -6.07 -10.48
N PRO A 148 16.88 -7.30 -11.03
CA PRO A 148 17.96 -7.94 -11.78
C PRO A 148 18.36 -7.17 -13.05
N PHE A 149 17.42 -6.44 -13.64
CA PHE A 149 17.67 -5.57 -14.79
C PHE A 149 18.76 -4.53 -14.50
N ALA A 150 18.89 -4.04 -13.26
CA ALA A 150 19.89 -3.06 -12.87
C ALA A 150 21.34 -3.55 -12.96
N GLU A 151 21.55 -4.84 -12.71
CA GLU A 151 22.88 -5.45 -12.86
C GLU A 151 23.21 -5.67 -14.34
N SER A 152 22.20 -5.98 -15.16
CA SER A 152 22.38 -6.24 -16.58
C SER A 152 22.52 -4.96 -17.41
N PHE A 153 21.61 -4.00 -17.29
CA PHE A 153 21.54 -2.85 -18.19
C PHE A 153 22.02 -1.53 -17.58
N GLY A 154 22.43 -1.56 -16.31
CA GLY A 154 22.93 -0.40 -15.57
C GLY A 154 21.96 0.09 -14.52
N ARG A 155 22.52 0.56 -13.39
CA ARG A 155 21.74 1.02 -12.24
C ARG A 155 21.06 2.35 -12.53
N LYS A 156 21.63 3.19 -13.40
CA LYS A 156 21.02 4.44 -13.85
C LYS A 156 19.70 4.18 -14.57
N ARG A 157 19.70 3.29 -15.57
CA ARG A 157 18.50 2.98 -16.37
C ARG A 157 17.40 2.33 -15.55
N ALA A 158 17.77 1.44 -14.62
CA ALA A 158 16.82 0.77 -13.74
C ALA A 158 16.08 1.73 -12.78
N ILE A 159 16.63 2.92 -12.52
CA ILE A 159 15.98 3.98 -11.72
C ILE A 159 15.20 4.95 -12.62
N GLN A 160 15.74 5.29 -13.79
CA GLN A 160 15.11 6.23 -14.72
C GLN A 160 13.83 5.69 -15.36
N ILE A 161 13.81 4.40 -15.75
CA ILE A 161 12.64 3.80 -16.40
C ILE A 161 11.40 3.87 -15.48
N PRO A 162 11.46 3.39 -14.22
CA PRO A 162 10.36 3.57 -13.27
C PRO A 162 9.96 5.01 -13.03
N ALA A 163 10.93 5.92 -12.90
CA ALA A 163 10.67 7.32 -12.62
C ALA A 163 9.91 8.04 -13.75
N VAL A 164 10.03 7.57 -15.00
CA VAL A 164 9.24 8.07 -16.13
C VAL A 164 7.88 7.36 -16.23
N ILE A 165 7.84 6.05 -16.02
CA ILE A 165 6.60 5.26 -16.10
C ILE A 165 5.59 5.73 -15.04
N SER A 166 6.00 5.91 -13.79
CA SER A 166 5.11 6.27 -12.68
C SER A 166 4.25 7.53 -12.96
N PRO A 167 4.80 8.72 -13.27
CA PRO A 167 3.99 9.91 -13.50
C PRO A 167 3.02 9.79 -14.67
N ILE A 168 3.40 9.09 -15.75
CA ILE A 168 2.51 8.87 -16.91
C ILE A 168 1.24 8.13 -16.50
N PHE A 169 1.40 7.06 -15.71
CA PHE A 169 0.25 6.27 -15.26
C PHE A 169 -0.51 6.92 -14.10
N ILE A 170 0.13 7.77 -13.28
CA ILE A 170 -0.58 8.61 -12.29
C ILE A 170 -1.50 9.60 -12.98
N VAL A 171 -1.03 10.30 -14.02
CA VAL A 171 -1.86 11.22 -14.81
C VAL A 171 -2.98 10.46 -15.52
N THR A 172 -2.68 9.30 -16.12
CA THR A 172 -3.70 8.42 -16.73
C THR A 172 -4.79 8.03 -15.71
N THR A 173 -4.40 7.76 -14.46
CA THR A 173 -5.32 7.44 -13.37
C THR A 173 -6.25 8.62 -13.06
N ALA A 174 -5.75 9.86 -13.08
CA ALA A 174 -6.56 11.05 -12.83
C ALA A 174 -7.69 11.23 -13.87
N PHE A 175 -7.43 10.82 -15.12
CA PHE A 175 -8.35 10.98 -16.25
C PHE A 175 -9.10 9.71 -16.62
N CYS A 176 -9.05 8.65 -15.83
CA CYS A 176 -9.70 7.40 -16.19
C CYS A 176 -11.24 7.57 -16.28
N PRO A 177 -11.88 7.13 -17.38
CA PRO A 177 -13.33 7.04 -17.49
C PRO A 177 -13.86 5.66 -17.05
N ASN A 178 -13.03 4.62 -17.18
CA ASN A 178 -13.41 3.22 -17.00
C ASN A 178 -12.60 2.55 -15.88
N VAL A 179 -13.25 1.62 -15.16
CA VAL A 179 -12.64 0.86 -14.05
C VAL A 179 -11.47 -0.01 -14.52
N TYR A 180 -11.56 -0.64 -15.70
CA TYR A 180 -10.46 -1.47 -16.21
C TYR A 180 -9.19 -0.66 -16.51
N LEU A 181 -9.34 0.53 -17.10
CA LEU A 181 -8.21 1.41 -17.35
C LEU A 181 -7.60 1.90 -16.04
N TYR A 182 -8.44 2.19 -15.05
CA TYR A 182 -8.01 2.54 -13.70
C TYR A 182 -7.20 1.40 -13.05
N LEU A 183 -7.68 0.16 -13.07
CA LEU A 183 -6.95 -0.98 -12.51
C LEU A 183 -5.63 -1.24 -13.24
N ALA A 184 -5.64 -1.16 -14.59
CA ALA A 184 -4.43 -1.30 -15.39
C ALA A 184 -3.41 -0.19 -15.10
N SER A 185 -3.87 1.06 -14.93
CA SER A 185 -2.97 2.17 -14.56
C SER A 185 -2.41 1.98 -13.15
N GLN A 186 -3.22 1.55 -12.19
CA GLN A 186 -2.76 1.24 -10.83
C GLN A 186 -1.71 0.12 -10.78
N PHE A 187 -1.88 -0.92 -11.59
CA PHE A 187 -0.86 -1.96 -11.74
C PHE A 187 0.47 -1.36 -12.23
N MET A 188 0.43 -0.49 -13.24
CA MET A 188 1.63 0.13 -13.81
C MET A 188 2.28 1.17 -12.88
N VAL A 189 1.49 1.92 -12.10
CA VAL A 189 2.02 2.79 -11.05
C VAL A 189 2.69 1.95 -9.96
N GLY A 190 2.08 0.84 -9.56
CA GLY A 190 2.68 -0.15 -8.65
C GLY A 190 3.99 -0.71 -9.19
N PHE A 191 4.00 -1.12 -10.45
CA PHE A 191 5.21 -1.60 -11.15
C PHE A 191 6.36 -0.60 -11.08
N GLY A 192 6.11 0.67 -11.42
CA GLY A 192 7.11 1.73 -11.30
C GLY A 192 7.53 1.97 -9.84
N SER A 193 6.57 2.04 -8.93
CA SER A 193 6.81 2.22 -7.48
C SER A 193 7.78 1.17 -6.91
N GLY A 194 7.45 -0.11 -7.10
CA GLY A 194 8.24 -1.21 -6.56
C GLY A 194 9.63 -1.30 -7.19
N ALA A 195 9.71 -1.11 -8.51
CA ALA A 195 10.98 -1.07 -9.23
C ALA A 195 11.89 0.08 -8.77
N TYR A 196 11.32 1.27 -8.59
CA TYR A 196 12.05 2.44 -8.12
C TYR A 196 12.58 2.26 -6.70
N LEU A 197 11.73 1.78 -5.79
CA LEU A 197 12.07 1.57 -4.38
C LEU A 197 13.28 0.64 -4.23
N VAL A 198 13.25 -0.54 -4.87
CA VAL A 198 14.36 -1.50 -4.77
C VAL A 198 15.65 -0.94 -5.33
N ASN A 199 15.60 -0.33 -6.52
CA ASN A 199 16.80 0.19 -7.17
C ASN A 199 17.39 1.41 -6.45
N SER A 200 16.55 2.30 -5.92
CA SER A 200 17.00 3.44 -5.12
C SER A 200 17.66 3.00 -3.82
N ILE A 201 17.09 2.03 -3.10
CA ILE A 201 17.68 1.47 -1.86
C ILE A 201 19.06 0.87 -2.13
N ILE A 202 19.20 0.05 -3.18
CA ILE A 202 20.48 -0.58 -3.55
C ILE A 202 21.54 0.49 -3.85
N LEU A 203 21.16 1.57 -4.55
CA LEU A 203 22.08 2.63 -4.90
C LEU A 203 22.41 3.56 -3.71
N CYS A 204 21.47 3.86 -2.82
CA CYS A 204 21.73 4.61 -1.59
C CYS A 204 22.67 3.84 -0.64
N MET A 205 22.43 2.53 -0.52
CA MET A 205 23.25 1.63 0.29
C MET A 205 24.71 1.55 -0.17
N TYR A 206 24.94 1.76 -1.48
CA TYR A 206 26.28 1.80 -2.05
C TYR A 206 27.10 2.98 -1.54
N TYR A 207 26.47 4.13 -1.28
CA TYR A 207 27.14 5.32 -0.76
C TYR A 207 27.29 5.28 0.75
N LYS A 208 26.24 4.90 1.50
CA LYS A 208 26.28 4.74 2.95
C LYS A 208 25.42 3.57 3.41
N SER A 209 25.90 2.87 4.45
CA SER A 209 25.21 1.69 5.02
C SER A 209 23.80 1.98 5.49
N TRP A 210 23.56 3.19 6.02
CA TRP A 210 22.27 3.71 6.48
C TRP A 210 21.43 4.38 5.38
N GLY A 211 21.92 4.48 4.14
CA GLY A 211 21.20 5.13 3.04
C GLY A 211 19.81 4.53 2.78
N ALA A 212 19.63 3.23 3.04
CA ALA A 212 18.33 2.56 2.97
C ALA A 212 17.34 3.03 4.05
N CYS A 213 17.82 3.41 5.23
CA CYS A 213 16.97 3.96 6.28
C CYS A 213 16.62 5.42 6.00
N LEU A 214 17.53 6.17 5.35
CA LEU A 214 17.23 7.54 4.92
C LEU A 214 16.11 7.58 3.86
N THR A 215 16.11 6.67 2.88
CA THR A 215 15.03 6.61 1.88
C THR A 215 13.68 6.35 2.53
N GLN A 216 13.63 5.46 3.53
CA GLN A 216 12.40 5.16 4.27
C GLN A 216 11.99 6.29 5.20
N LEU A 217 12.94 6.99 5.82
CA LEU A 217 12.66 8.19 6.60
C LEU A 217 12.01 9.28 5.74
N CYS A 218 12.53 9.52 4.52
CA CYS A 218 11.91 10.44 3.57
C CYS A 218 10.49 10.02 3.20
N ALA A 219 10.25 8.71 2.99
CA ALA A 219 8.91 8.19 2.73
C ALA A 219 7.96 8.42 3.91
N ALA A 220 8.38 8.14 5.15
CA ALA A 220 7.58 8.35 6.36
C ALA A 220 7.19 9.83 6.57
N ILE A 221 8.14 10.76 6.35
CA ILE A 221 7.85 12.20 6.38
C ILE A 221 6.83 12.56 5.28
N GLY A 222 6.99 11.99 4.09
CA GLY A 222 6.03 12.12 2.99
C GLY A 222 4.62 11.66 3.39
N GLN A 223 4.50 10.52 4.08
CA GLN A 223 3.20 9.99 4.54
C GLN A 223 2.49 10.96 5.51
N CYS A 224 3.22 11.59 6.43
CA CYS A 224 2.64 12.57 7.35
C CYS A 224 2.11 13.81 6.62
N ILE A 225 2.89 14.36 5.68
CA ILE A 225 2.53 15.57 4.95
C ILE A 225 1.32 15.32 4.04
N VAL A 226 1.31 14.17 3.39
CA VAL A 226 0.20 13.66 2.59
C VAL A 226 -1.13 13.68 3.34
N ALA A 227 -1.15 13.23 4.60
CA ALA A 227 -2.38 13.21 5.39
C ALA A 227 -3.00 14.62 5.50
N GLY A 228 -2.17 15.65 5.66
CA GLY A 228 -2.60 17.06 5.66
C GLY A 228 -3.05 17.56 4.28
N VAL A 229 -2.33 17.20 3.21
CA VAL A 229 -2.70 17.58 1.84
C VAL A 229 -4.04 16.98 1.42
N ILE A 230 -4.29 15.72 1.79
CA ILE A 230 -5.54 15.01 1.49
C ILE A 230 -6.71 15.59 2.28
N TYR A 231 -6.48 16.01 3.52
CA TYR A 231 -7.49 16.71 4.29
C TYR A 231 -7.94 18.02 3.60
N ALA A 232 -7.00 18.73 2.97
CA ALA A 232 -7.30 19.95 2.20
C ALA A 232 -7.94 19.66 0.83
N VAL A 233 -7.52 18.58 0.15
CA VAL A 233 -7.93 18.26 -1.22
C VAL A 233 -8.95 17.12 -1.23
N ARG A 234 -10.24 17.48 -1.31
CA ARG A 234 -11.35 16.51 -1.32
C ARG A 234 -11.64 15.87 -2.69
N ASN A 235 -11.03 16.36 -3.76
CA ASN A 235 -11.19 15.79 -5.09
C ASN A 235 -10.06 14.79 -5.40
N TRP A 236 -10.38 13.50 -5.46
CA TRP A 236 -9.36 12.45 -5.67
C TRP A 236 -8.61 12.59 -6.99
N ARG A 237 -9.28 13.04 -8.08
CA ARG A 237 -8.63 13.30 -9.38
C ARG A 237 -7.61 14.43 -9.30
N LEU A 238 -7.95 15.50 -8.58
CA LEU A 238 -7.04 16.63 -8.37
C LEU A 238 -5.85 16.21 -7.49
N ALA A 239 -6.09 15.37 -6.47
CA ALA A 239 -5.03 14.81 -5.65
C ALA A 239 -4.01 13.99 -6.47
N GLN A 240 -4.45 13.23 -7.47
CA GLN A 240 -3.54 12.54 -8.42
C GLN A 240 -2.66 13.53 -9.18
N LEU A 241 -3.24 14.62 -9.69
CA LEU A 241 -2.50 15.61 -10.48
C LEU A 241 -1.49 16.39 -9.62
N ILE A 242 -1.88 16.76 -8.40
CA ILE A 242 -0.98 17.39 -7.43
C ILE A 242 0.18 16.44 -7.10
N THR A 243 -0.11 15.14 -6.98
CA THR A 243 0.90 14.10 -6.76
C THR A 243 1.84 13.97 -7.96
N ALA A 244 1.34 14.05 -9.19
CA ALA A 244 2.15 13.92 -10.42
C ALA A 244 3.07 15.12 -10.67
N ALA A 245 2.69 16.33 -10.26
CA ALA A 245 3.46 17.56 -10.50
C ALA A 245 4.94 17.50 -10.05
N PRO A 246 5.27 17.08 -8.81
CA PRO A 246 6.67 16.97 -8.38
C PRO A 246 7.47 15.89 -9.13
N PHE A 247 6.81 14.85 -9.66
CA PHE A 247 7.49 13.82 -10.46
C PHE A 247 8.06 14.37 -11.78
N VAL A 248 7.49 15.44 -12.32
CA VAL A 248 8.04 16.11 -13.52
C VAL A 248 9.46 16.62 -13.24
N VAL A 249 9.64 17.32 -12.11
CA VAL A 249 10.95 17.81 -11.66
C VAL A 249 11.91 16.64 -11.42
N ILE A 250 11.39 15.54 -10.85
CA ILE A 250 12.14 14.31 -10.61
C ILE A 250 12.73 13.73 -11.90
N VAL A 251 11.90 13.59 -12.94
CA VAL A 251 12.34 13.07 -14.25
C VAL A 251 13.48 13.92 -14.83
N PHE A 252 13.38 15.26 -14.73
CA PHE A 252 14.41 16.16 -15.26
C PHE A 252 15.76 15.97 -14.55
N TYR A 253 15.81 16.03 -13.22
CA TYR A 253 17.10 15.94 -12.54
C TYR A 253 17.68 14.51 -12.56
N MET A 254 16.85 13.47 -12.68
CA MET A 254 17.32 12.08 -12.77
C MET A 254 18.17 11.80 -14.01
N TRP A 255 18.03 12.62 -15.06
CA TRP A 255 18.90 12.51 -16.22
C TRP A 255 20.38 12.80 -15.89
N PHE A 256 20.61 13.68 -14.92
CA PHE A 256 21.94 14.10 -14.48
C PHE A 256 22.61 13.11 -13.51
N ILE A 257 21.87 12.15 -12.97
CA ILE A 257 22.45 11.12 -12.09
C ILE A 257 23.42 10.26 -12.92
N PRO A 258 24.69 10.13 -12.50
CA PRO A 258 25.66 9.31 -13.20
C PRO A 258 25.46 7.82 -12.92
N GLU A 259 26.00 6.98 -13.80
CA GLU A 259 26.04 5.53 -13.60
C GLU A 259 27.02 5.16 -12.48
N SER A 260 26.78 4.01 -11.82
CA SER A 260 27.65 3.59 -10.72
C SER A 260 29.04 3.15 -11.21
N ALA A 261 30.10 3.66 -10.57
CA ALA A 261 31.49 3.33 -10.91
C ALA A 261 31.75 1.81 -10.87
N ARG A 262 31.19 1.11 -9.87
CA ARG A 262 31.32 -0.36 -9.76
C ARG A 262 30.69 -1.09 -10.95
N TRP A 263 29.53 -0.66 -11.42
CA TRP A 263 28.89 -1.29 -12.57
C TRP A 263 29.73 -1.07 -13.84
N LEU A 264 30.23 0.14 -14.07
CA LEU A 264 31.12 0.43 -15.21
C LEU A 264 32.37 -0.46 -15.20
N LEU A 265 33.01 -0.62 -14.06
CA LEU A 265 34.17 -1.51 -13.90
C LEU A 265 33.81 -2.98 -14.14
N SER A 266 32.68 -3.46 -13.61
CA SER A 266 32.22 -4.84 -13.83
C SER A 266 31.92 -5.17 -15.29
N ARG A 267 31.57 -4.15 -16.09
CA ARG A 267 31.34 -4.26 -17.54
C ARG A 267 32.59 -4.02 -18.38
N GLY A 268 33.76 -3.80 -17.76
CA GLY A 268 35.01 -3.51 -18.47
C GLY A 268 35.09 -2.10 -19.06
N ARG A 269 34.17 -1.18 -18.72
CA ARG A 269 34.17 0.23 -19.16
C ARG A 269 35.05 1.07 -18.25
N THR A 270 36.35 0.78 -18.24
CA THR A 270 37.33 1.37 -17.32
C THR A 270 37.55 2.87 -17.55
N GLU A 271 37.59 3.33 -18.79
CA GLU A 271 37.79 4.75 -19.11
C GLU A 271 36.66 5.64 -18.59
N GLU A 272 35.41 5.21 -18.78
CA GLU A 272 34.26 5.94 -18.25
C GLU A 272 34.23 5.94 -16.72
N ALA A 273 34.63 4.83 -16.09
CA ALA A 273 34.77 4.77 -14.64
C ALA A 273 35.87 5.73 -14.14
N LYS A 274 37.01 5.82 -14.84
CA LYS A 274 38.09 6.76 -14.52
C LYS A 274 37.62 8.21 -14.63
N GLN A 275 36.96 8.56 -15.73
CA GLN A 275 36.39 9.90 -15.93
C GLN A 275 35.39 10.27 -14.83
N LEU A 276 34.53 9.32 -14.44
CA LEU A 276 33.59 9.51 -13.34
C LEU A 276 34.34 9.76 -12.02
N ILE A 277 35.31 8.91 -11.68
CA ILE A 277 36.09 9.04 -10.44
C ILE A 277 36.82 10.39 -10.38
N VAL A 278 37.45 10.82 -11.47
CA VAL A 278 38.12 12.13 -11.56
C VAL A 278 37.12 13.28 -11.37
N LYS A 279 35.92 13.17 -11.96
CA LYS A 279 34.85 14.16 -11.76
C LYS A 279 34.40 14.23 -10.30
N VAL A 280 34.24 13.08 -9.63
CA VAL A 280 33.89 13.04 -8.20
C VAL A 280 35.00 13.64 -7.34
N ALA A 281 36.26 13.31 -7.65
CA ALA A 281 37.41 13.84 -6.95
C ALA A 281 37.52 15.37 -7.09
N ALA A 282 37.26 15.91 -8.28
CA ALA A 282 37.23 17.35 -8.51
C ALA A 282 36.14 18.04 -7.69
N VAL A 283 34.93 17.46 -7.61
CA VAL A 283 33.82 18.01 -6.80
C VAL A 283 34.14 17.93 -5.30
N ASN A 284 34.77 16.84 -4.86
CA ASN A 284 35.18 16.64 -3.46
C ASN A 284 36.50 17.36 -3.12
N LYS A 285 37.13 18.07 -4.07
CA LYS A 285 38.42 18.75 -3.90
C LYS A 285 39.56 17.82 -3.46
N CYS A 286 39.59 16.59 -3.97
CA CYS A 286 40.62 15.59 -3.70
C CYS A 286 41.40 15.25 -4.99
N THR A 287 42.68 14.89 -4.84
CA THR A 287 43.52 14.39 -5.94
C THR A 287 43.64 12.87 -5.84
N VAL A 288 43.18 12.14 -6.86
CA VAL A 288 43.25 10.66 -6.87
C VAL A 288 44.55 10.24 -7.55
N PRO A 289 45.41 9.42 -6.91
CA PRO A 289 46.62 8.89 -7.54
C PRO A 289 46.27 7.90 -8.67
N ASP A 290 46.92 8.03 -9.83
CA ASP A 290 46.68 7.23 -11.03
C ASP A 290 46.85 5.71 -10.82
N SER A 291 47.67 5.30 -9.85
CA SER A 291 47.93 3.90 -9.50
C SER A 291 46.71 3.16 -8.91
N LEU A 292 45.74 3.89 -8.35
CA LEU A 292 44.54 3.33 -7.74
C LEU A 292 43.46 2.97 -8.77
N CYS A 293 43.46 3.65 -9.94
CA CYS A 293 42.49 3.41 -11.02
C CYS A 293 42.74 2.08 -11.77
N LEU A 294 43.96 1.53 -11.70
CA LEU A 294 44.40 0.43 -12.56
C LEU A 294 44.07 -0.97 -12.03
N TYR A 295 43.73 -1.11 -10.74
CA TYR A 295 43.58 -2.42 -10.07
C TYR A 295 42.21 -2.61 -9.44
N VAL A 296 41.17 -2.76 -10.25
CA VAL A 296 39.86 -3.22 -9.76
C VAL A 296 39.28 -4.27 -10.69
N TYR A 297 39.71 -5.52 -10.49
CA TYR A 297 38.94 -6.68 -10.90
C TYR A 297 38.53 -7.42 -9.63
N ALA A 298 37.26 -7.31 -9.26
CA ALA A 298 36.63 -8.19 -8.29
C ALA A 298 35.30 -8.67 -8.90
N CYS A 299 35.36 -9.83 -9.55
CA CYS A 299 34.18 -10.58 -9.94
C CYS A 299 33.61 -11.23 -8.67
N TYR A 300 32.61 -10.60 -8.05
CA TYR A 300 31.79 -11.27 -7.05
C TYR A 300 30.58 -11.89 -7.76
N ILE A 301 30.74 -13.14 -8.20
CA ILE A 301 29.58 -14.00 -8.44
C ILE A 301 29.03 -14.31 -7.06
N MET A 302 27.88 -13.71 -6.73
CA MET A 302 27.15 -14.02 -5.51
C MET A 302 26.62 -15.45 -5.65
N SER A 303 27.33 -16.42 -5.07
CA SER A 303 26.77 -17.75 -4.86
C SER A 303 25.54 -17.60 -3.96
N VAL A 304 24.37 -17.98 -4.45
CA VAL A 304 23.13 -18.00 -3.67
C VAL A 304 23.25 -19.09 -2.61
N SER A 305 23.78 -18.72 -1.46
CA SER A 305 23.90 -19.62 -0.31
C SER A 305 22.53 -19.93 0.28
N PHE A 306 22.37 -21.11 0.89
CA PHE A 306 21.20 -21.51 1.70
C PHE A 306 20.77 -20.44 2.71
N LEU A 307 21.73 -19.67 3.24
CA LEU A 307 21.47 -18.56 4.16
C LEU A 307 20.67 -17.41 3.51
N CYS A 308 20.89 -17.13 2.22
CA CYS A 308 20.10 -16.12 1.49
C CYS A 308 18.65 -16.57 1.31
N LEU A 309 18.42 -17.85 1.01
CA LEU A 309 17.07 -18.42 0.91
C LEU A 309 16.34 -18.40 2.27
N PHE A 310 17.04 -18.68 3.36
CA PHE A 310 16.49 -18.62 4.72
C PHE A 310 16.11 -17.18 5.09
N VAL A 311 17.00 -16.22 4.87
CA VAL A 311 16.73 -14.79 5.10
C VAL A 311 15.59 -14.30 4.20
N PHE A 312 15.51 -14.75 2.94
CA PHE A 312 14.42 -14.40 2.04
C PHE A 312 13.06 -14.87 2.58
N LYS A 313 12.96 -16.14 3.02
CA LYS A 313 11.72 -16.69 3.60
C LYS A 313 11.25 -15.90 4.84
N HIS A 314 12.16 -15.63 5.78
CA HIS A 314 11.81 -14.87 6.99
C HIS A 314 11.44 -13.42 6.69
N ARG A 315 12.14 -12.76 5.75
CA ARG A 315 11.82 -11.40 5.32
C ARG A 315 10.49 -11.35 4.59
N PHE A 316 10.18 -12.34 3.76
CA PHE A 316 8.90 -12.43 3.06
C PHE A 316 7.73 -12.54 4.05
N SER A 317 7.83 -13.45 5.03
CA SER A 317 6.81 -13.63 6.07
C SER A 317 6.56 -12.36 6.89
N LEU A 318 7.61 -11.67 7.34
CA LEU A 318 7.46 -10.42 8.10
C LEU A 318 6.86 -9.29 7.27
N ASN A 319 7.23 -9.15 5.99
CA ASN A 319 6.61 -8.16 5.12
C ASN A 319 5.13 -8.46 4.89
N LEU A 320 4.77 -9.73 4.68
CA LEU A 320 3.37 -10.14 4.54
C LEU A 320 2.55 -9.77 5.77
N SER A 321 3.08 -10.02 6.98
CA SER A 321 2.42 -9.65 8.24
C SER A 321 2.27 -8.12 8.39
N MET A 322 3.30 -7.35 8.04
CA MET A 322 3.25 -5.88 8.09
C MET A 322 2.23 -5.30 7.12
N PHE A 323 2.20 -5.78 5.86
CA PHE A 323 1.17 -5.36 4.90
C PHE A 323 -0.23 -5.80 5.34
N GLY A 324 -0.36 -6.99 5.94
CA GLY A 324 -1.63 -7.45 6.52
C GLY A 324 -2.14 -6.55 7.65
N LEU A 325 -1.25 -6.02 8.49
CA LEU A 325 -1.61 -4.99 9.49
C LEU A 325 -2.02 -3.69 8.82
N TYR A 326 -1.28 -3.24 7.80
CA TYR A 326 -1.56 -2.00 7.07
C TYR A 326 -2.94 -2.03 6.39
N PHE A 327 -3.36 -3.18 5.87
CA PHE A 327 -4.69 -3.31 5.25
C PHE A 327 -5.84 -3.45 6.25
N ASN A 328 -5.58 -3.92 7.48
CA ASN A 328 -6.59 -4.03 8.53
C ASN A 328 -6.79 -2.73 9.34
N ILE A 329 -6.11 -1.65 8.95
CA ILE A 329 -6.16 -0.34 9.62
C ILE A 329 -7.60 0.21 9.74
N GLU A 330 -8.47 -0.09 8.78
CA GLU A 330 -9.85 0.41 8.79
C GLU A 330 -10.68 -0.11 9.97
N ASN A 331 -10.35 -1.30 10.48
CA ASN A 331 -11.07 -1.90 11.61
C ASN A 331 -10.71 -1.28 12.96
N ILE A 332 -9.74 -0.34 13.01
CA ILE A 332 -9.32 0.34 14.25
C ILE A 332 -10.34 1.42 14.66
N GLY A 333 -11.29 1.78 13.79
CA GLY A 333 -12.36 2.75 14.10
C GLY A 333 -11.88 4.21 14.25
N LEU A 334 -10.60 4.47 13.98
CA LEU A 334 -10.02 5.82 13.94
C LEU A 334 -10.24 6.48 12.58
N ASN A 335 -10.28 7.81 12.58
CA ASN A 335 -10.37 8.60 11.35
C ASN A 335 -9.17 8.28 10.42
N ILE A 336 -9.44 7.99 9.15
CA ILE A 336 -8.43 7.47 8.19
C ILE A 336 -7.18 8.38 8.10
N PHE A 337 -7.38 9.71 8.12
CA PHE A 337 -6.28 10.69 8.12
C PHE A 337 -5.40 10.62 9.37
N LEU A 338 -6.04 10.47 10.54
CA LEU A 338 -5.34 10.40 11.82
C LEU A 338 -4.54 9.11 11.88
N THR A 339 -5.10 8.01 11.38
CA THR A 339 -4.38 6.74 11.32
C THR A 339 -3.17 6.86 10.41
N GLN A 340 -3.31 7.43 9.20
CA GLN A 340 -2.18 7.65 8.29
C GLN A 340 -1.08 8.52 8.93
N LEU A 341 -1.46 9.60 9.64
CA LEU A 341 -0.52 10.46 10.35
C LEU A 341 0.22 9.72 11.46
N LEU A 342 -0.49 8.88 12.24
CA LEU A 342 0.11 8.10 13.32
C LEU A 342 1.12 7.08 12.78
N PHE A 343 0.83 6.39 11.67
CA PHE A 343 1.78 5.45 11.06
C PHE A 343 3.07 6.15 10.62
N GLY A 344 2.95 7.26 9.88
CA GLY A 344 4.13 8.04 9.49
C GLY A 344 4.89 8.58 10.70
N ALA A 345 4.18 9.06 11.74
CA ALA A 345 4.80 9.60 12.95
C ALA A 345 5.54 8.53 13.78
N ILE A 346 5.08 7.28 13.77
CA ILE A 346 5.75 6.16 14.45
C ILE A 346 6.99 5.70 13.65
N GLU A 347 6.94 5.71 12.32
CA GLU A 347 8.05 5.30 11.46
C GLU A 347 9.25 6.26 11.52
N ILE A 348 9.01 7.57 11.69
CA ILE A 348 10.07 8.60 11.76
C ILE A 348 11.11 8.30 12.86
N PRO A 349 10.75 8.22 14.17
CA PRO A 349 11.72 7.93 15.22
C PRO A 349 12.32 6.54 15.07
N ALA A 350 11.56 5.56 14.56
CA ALA A 350 12.07 4.21 14.32
C ALA A 350 13.20 4.21 13.26
N HIS A 351 13.05 4.94 12.16
CA HIS A 351 14.08 5.05 11.13
C HIS A 351 15.29 5.85 11.60
N VAL A 352 15.10 6.93 12.37
CA VAL A 352 16.20 7.70 12.98
C VAL A 352 17.00 6.82 13.95
N LEU A 353 16.31 6.07 14.82
CA LEU A 353 16.94 5.11 15.71
C LEU A 353 17.68 4.01 14.92
N CYS A 354 17.11 3.52 13.82
CA CYS A 354 17.76 2.52 12.97
C CYS A 354 19.03 3.05 12.31
N ILE A 355 19.06 4.30 11.85
CA ILE A 355 20.28 4.95 11.33
C ILE A 355 21.37 4.96 12.40
N TRP A 356 21.03 5.40 13.62
CA TRP A 356 21.97 5.43 14.73
C TRP A 356 22.48 4.03 15.13
N LEU A 357 21.57 3.06 15.27
CA LEU A 357 21.93 1.67 15.61
C LEU A 357 22.77 1.00 14.52
N LEU A 358 22.58 1.34 13.24
CA LEU A 358 23.39 0.81 12.15
C LEU A 358 24.84 1.26 12.24
N GLU A 359 25.10 2.47 12.75
CA GLU A 359 26.46 2.98 12.96
C GLU A 359 27.11 2.37 14.21
N VAL A 360 26.34 2.14 15.28
CA VAL A 360 26.85 1.63 16.57
C VAL A 360 27.02 0.10 16.59
N LEU A 361 25.97 -0.64 16.24
CA LEU A 361 25.93 -2.11 16.40
C LEU A 361 26.35 -2.86 15.13
N GLY A 362 26.42 -2.15 14.01
CA GLY A 362 26.68 -2.74 12.70
C GLY A 362 25.49 -3.55 12.15
N ARG A 363 25.56 -3.86 10.85
CA ARG A 363 24.42 -4.40 10.08
C ARG A 363 23.96 -5.79 10.50
N LYS A 364 24.88 -6.71 10.84
CA LYS A 364 24.53 -8.11 11.10
C LYS A 364 23.74 -8.26 12.40
N ILE A 365 24.20 -7.63 13.48
CA ILE A 365 23.54 -7.67 14.78
C ILE A 365 22.14 -7.06 14.67
N LEU A 366 22.04 -5.87 14.05
CA LEU A 366 20.76 -5.19 13.91
C LEU A 366 19.74 -5.99 13.08
N LEU A 367 20.18 -6.65 11.99
CA LEU A 367 19.29 -7.48 11.18
C LEU A 367 18.76 -8.68 11.99
N THR A 368 19.62 -9.35 12.76
CA THR A 368 19.20 -10.51 13.57
C THR A 368 18.26 -10.09 14.71
N THR A 369 18.56 -9.00 15.42
CA THR A 369 17.72 -8.52 16.53
C THR A 369 16.36 -8.02 16.07
N THR A 370 16.29 -7.31 14.94
CA THR A 370 15.02 -6.83 14.36
C THR A 370 14.15 -7.98 13.84
N LEU A 371 14.75 -9.01 13.22
CA LEU A 371 14.03 -10.20 12.79
C LEU A 371 13.45 -10.99 13.97
N LEU A 372 14.23 -11.17 15.04
CA LEU A 372 13.78 -11.88 16.25
C LEU A 372 12.69 -11.12 16.99
N SER A 373 12.85 -9.81 17.19
CA SER A 373 11.84 -8.97 17.83
C SER A 373 10.54 -8.92 17.01
N GLY A 374 10.62 -8.72 15.69
CA GLY A 374 9.44 -8.77 14.81
C GLY A 374 8.71 -10.11 14.87
N GLY A 375 9.45 -11.23 14.89
CA GLY A 375 8.89 -12.56 15.09
C GLY A 375 8.16 -12.70 16.43
N LEU A 376 8.79 -12.28 17.53
CA LEU A 376 8.19 -12.31 18.86
C LEU A 376 6.90 -11.48 18.94
N PHE A 377 6.91 -10.24 18.42
CA PHE A 377 5.72 -9.39 18.40
C PHE A 377 4.59 -10.00 17.57
N SER A 378 4.89 -10.59 16.41
CA SER A 378 3.87 -11.25 15.59
C SER A 378 3.22 -12.45 16.31
N MET A 379 4.00 -13.22 17.07
CA MET A 379 3.48 -14.32 17.90
C MET A 379 2.65 -13.80 19.08
N LEU A 380 3.06 -12.69 19.71
CA LEU A 380 2.29 -12.06 20.78
C LEU A 380 0.93 -11.56 20.30
N ILE A 381 0.88 -10.90 19.13
CA ILE A 381 -0.39 -10.46 18.52
C ILE A 381 -1.33 -11.66 18.33
N LEU A 382 -0.81 -12.77 17.81
CA LEU A 382 -1.59 -13.98 17.59
C LEU A 382 -2.10 -14.58 18.91
N PHE A 383 -1.25 -14.60 19.94
CA PHE A 383 -1.62 -15.05 21.29
C PHE A 383 -2.72 -14.19 21.92
N PHE A 384 -2.61 -12.85 21.84
CA PHE A 384 -3.63 -11.95 22.38
C PHE A 384 -4.95 -12.04 21.60
N TYR A 385 -4.89 -12.15 20.27
CA TYR A 385 -6.08 -12.33 19.43
C TYR A 385 -6.81 -13.64 19.75
N LEU A 386 -6.08 -14.75 19.85
CA LEU A 386 -6.64 -16.04 20.27
C LEU A 386 -7.18 -16.00 21.70
N SER A 387 -6.51 -15.31 22.63
CA SER A 387 -6.99 -15.17 24.01
C SER A 387 -8.29 -14.36 24.09
N PHE A 388 -8.44 -13.32 23.26
CA PHE A 388 -9.66 -12.52 23.16
C PHE A 388 -10.81 -13.37 22.62
N PHE A 389 -10.62 -14.07 21.48
CA PHE A 389 -11.63 -14.96 20.91
C PHE A 389 -11.93 -16.19 21.77
N SER A 390 -10.94 -16.74 22.47
CA SER A 390 -11.15 -17.83 23.45
C SER A 390 -11.94 -17.34 24.66
N GLY A 391 -11.76 -16.08 25.09
CA GLY A 391 -12.57 -15.45 26.14
C GLY A 391 -14.03 -15.32 25.73
N TYR A 392 -14.30 -14.88 24.49
CA TYR A 392 -15.66 -14.83 23.95
C TYR A 392 -16.26 -16.22 23.69
N GLY A 393 -15.45 -17.17 23.18
CA GLY A 393 -15.86 -18.56 22.95
C GLY A 393 -16.19 -19.31 24.24
N MET A 394 -15.45 -19.06 25.32
CA MET A 394 -15.77 -19.58 26.66
C MET A 394 -16.97 -18.87 27.29
N SER A 395 -17.20 -17.60 26.98
CA SER A 395 -18.40 -16.87 27.45
C SER A 395 -19.69 -17.32 26.74
N ALA A 396 -19.61 -17.68 25.46
CA ALA A 396 -20.76 -18.19 24.70
C ALA A 396 -21.12 -19.63 25.09
N THR A 397 -20.14 -20.47 25.40
CA THR A 397 -20.41 -21.84 25.90
C THR A 397 -20.89 -21.84 27.35
N SER A 398 -20.42 -20.92 28.20
CA SER A 398 -20.93 -20.78 29.57
C SER A 398 -22.31 -20.13 29.67
N LEU A 399 -22.73 -19.31 28.71
CA LEU A 399 -24.12 -18.82 28.61
C LEU A 399 -25.10 -19.90 28.10
N ALA A 400 -24.63 -20.82 27.24
CA ALA A 400 -25.44 -21.95 26.77
C ALA A 400 -25.66 -23.01 27.86
N GLU A 401 -24.78 -23.09 28.87
CA GLU A 401 -24.91 -24.00 30.02
C GLU A 401 -25.75 -23.42 31.18
N LEU A 402 -26.01 -22.11 31.19
CA LEU A 402 -26.73 -21.43 32.31
C LEU A 402 -28.26 -21.44 32.21
N PHE A 403 -28.85 -21.93 31.12
CA PHE A 403 -30.30 -22.09 30.97
C PHE A 403 -30.68 -23.59 30.95
N PRO A 404 -31.19 -24.15 32.07
CA PRO A 404 -31.73 -25.50 32.05
C PRO A 404 -33.17 -25.50 31.52
N THR A 405 -33.49 -26.50 30.69
CA THR A 405 -34.84 -26.96 30.24
C THR A 405 -35.55 -26.09 29.21
N SER A 406 -36.30 -26.59 28.22
CA SER A 406 -36.85 -27.92 27.88
C SER A 406 -37.38 -27.84 26.44
N VAL A 407 -37.03 -28.75 25.51
CA VAL A 407 -37.95 -29.39 24.53
C VAL A 407 -37.18 -30.55 23.89
N ARG A 408 -37.36 -31.75 24.43
CA ARG A 408 -37.21 -33.02 23.72
C ARG A 408 -38.40 -33.90 24.10
N ARG A 409 -39.47 -33.83 23.30
CA ARG A 409 -40.51 -34.85 23.20
C ARG A 409 -41.40 -34.52 21.98
N THR A 410 -41.43 -35.42 20.98
CA THR A 410 -42.62 -36.07 20.37
C THR A 410 -43.49 -35.09 19.55
N GLU A 411 -43.67 -35.23 18.24
CA GLU A 411 -44.43 -36.29 17.54
C GLU A 411 -44.29 -36.17 16.00
N LEU A 412 -44.41 -37.32 15.32
CA LEU A 412 -44.65 -37.54 13.87
C LEU A 412 -46.06 -37.05 13.45
N PRO A 413 -46.35 -36.80 12.14
CA PRO A 413 -46.76 -37.85 11.18
C PRO A 413 -46.11 -37.67 9.78
N ASP A 414 -45.62 -38.70 9.11
CA ASP A 414 -46.30 -39.81 8.39
C ASP A 414 -46.98 -39.37 7.07
N SER A 415 -46.33 -39.68 5.94
CA SER A 415 -46.98 -40.18 4.72
C SER A 415 -45.97 -40.54 3.62
N THR A 416 -46.13 -41.76 3.09
CA THR A 416 -45.62 -42.36 1.84
C THR A 416 -44.31 -43.18 1.89
N GLU A 417 -44.47 -44.38 2.44
CA GLU A 417 -43.78 -45.59 2.00
C GLU A 417 -44.63 -46.25 0.89
N GLU A 418 -44.07 -46.60 -0.26
CA GLU A 418 -44.44 -47.86 -0.93
C GLU A 418 -43.44 -48.32 -2.01
N ALA A 419 -43.28 -49.65 -2.02
CA ALA A 419 -42.74 -50.54 -3.05
C ALA A 419 -41.22 -50.78 -3.11
N VAL A 420 -40.74 -51.76 -2.32
CA VAL A 420 -40.06 -52.98 -2.85
C VAL A 420 -40.31 -54.20 -1.94
N ASN A 421 -41.29 -55.00 -2.33
CA ASN A 421 -41.23 -56.46 -2.54
C ASN A 421 -40.85 -57.43 -1.39
N LYS A 422 -41.86 -58.19 -0.90
CA LYS A 422 -41.76 -59.66 -0.69
C LYS A 422 -43.15 -60.33 -0.52
N ARG A 423 -43.45 -61.19 -1.51
CA ARG A 423 -44.49 -62.24 -1.65
C ARG A 423 -45.87 -61.84 -2.12
#